data_AF-A0A178W0J7-F1
#
_entry.id   AF-A0A178W0J7-F1
#
_cell.length_a   1.000
_cell.length_b   1.000
_cell.length_c   1.000
_cell.angle_alpha   90.00
_cell.angle_beta   90.00
_cell.angle_gamma   90.00
#
_symmetry.space_group_name_H-M   'P 1'
#
loop_
_entity.id
_entity.type
_entity.pdbx_description
1 polymer ?
#
loop_
_entity_poly.entity_id
_entity_poly.type
_entity_poly.pdbx_seq_one_letter_code
_entity_poly.pdbx_strand_id
1 'polypeptide(L)'
;MADSSSSLPPLCEKISYKNYFLRVVDLTILGLLFSLLLYRILLMNQNNSVWVVAFLCESFFSFIWLLITSIKWSPASYKSYPERLDERVHDLPSVDMFVTTADPVREPPILVANTLLSLLAVNYPANKLACYVSDDGCSPLTYFSLKEASKFAKIWVPFCKKYNIKVRAPFRYFLNPPAATESSEFSKDWEITKREYEKLSRRVEDATGDSHWLDAEDDFEDFSNTKPNDHSTIVKVVWENKGGVGVENEVPHFVYISREKRPNYLHHYKAGAMNFLVRVSGLMTNAPYMLNVDCDMYANEADVVRQAMCIFLQKSMNSNHCAFVQYPQDFYDSNADELTVLQSYLGRGIAGIQGPTYAGSGCFHTRKVMYGLSIDDLEDDGSLSSLATRKYLAEENLAREFGNSNEMVTSVVEALQRKPNPQNTLANSLEAAQEVGHCHFEYQTSWGKTIGWLYESTAEDANTSIGIHSRGWTSSYISPKPPAFLGAMPPGGPEAMLQQRRWATGLLEVLFNKQSPLIGMFCRKIRFRQSLAYLYIFTWGLRSIPELIYCLLPAYCLLHNVALFPKVTLS
;
A
#
# COMPACT_ATOMS: atom_id res chain seq x y z
N MET A 1 15.91 4.57 40.57
CA MET A 1 15.19 5.66 39.89
C MET A 1 14.20 4.99 38.97
N ALA A 2 12.91 5.03 39.31
CA ALA A 2 11.84 4.44 38.50
C ALA A 2 11.59 5.32 37.28
N ASP A 3 11.56 4.73 36.10
CA ASP A 3 11.40 5.41 34.81
C ASP A 3 10.13 6.27 34.77
N SER A 4 10.32 7.58 34.59
CA SER A 4 9.28 8.60 34.41
C SER A 4 8.58 8.53 33.04
N SER A 5 8.64 7.41 32.33
CA SER A 5 8.01 7.24 31.01
C SER A 5 6.49 7.02 31.08
N SER A 6 5.90 6.90 32.28
CA SER A 6 4.46 6.65 32.48
C SER A 6 3.59 7.92 32.59
N SER A 7 4.15 9.13 32.60
CA SER A 7 3.37 10.37 32.83
C SER A 7 2.82 11.04 31.57
N LEU A 8 3.36 10.76 30.39
CA LEU A 8 2.94 11.40 29.15
C LEU A 8 1.77 10.62 28.50
N PRO A 9 0.80 11.30 27.86
CA PRO A 9 -0.32 10.64 27.17
C PRO A 9 0.15 9.88 25.91
N PRO A 10 -0.51 8.78 25.51
CA PRO A 10 -0.07 7.93 24.41
C PRO A 10 -0.07 8.65 23.04
N LEU A 11 0.83 8.28 22.12
CA LEU A 11 0.89 8.79 20.74
C LEU A 11 -0.27 8.29 19.88
N CYS A 12 -0.82 7.12 20.22
CA CYS A 12 -1.97 6.56 19.53
C CYS A 12 -2.86 5.75 20.48
N GLU A 13 -4.12 5.61 20.10
CA GLU A 13 -5.12 4.85 20.84
C GLU A 13 -5.85 3.89 19.90
N LYS A 14 -6.05 2.64 20.34
CA LYS A 14 -6.88 1.66 19.62
C LYS A 14 -8.34 1.86 20.01
N ILE A 15 -9.15 2.33 19.07
CA ILE A 15 -10.59 2.52 19.23
C ILE A 15 -11.31 1.24 18.82
N SER A 16 -12.17 0.72 19.71
CA SER A 16 -12.97 -0.47 19.48
C SER A 16 -14.44 -0.10 19.21
N TYR A 17 -15.01 -0.56 18.10
CA TYR A 17 -16.37 -0.22 17.67
C TYR A 17 -17.38 -1.34 17.96
N LYS A 18 -17.37 -1.89 19.18
CA LYS A 18 -18.25 -3.01 19.52
C LYS A 18 -19.71 -2.54 19.52
N ASN A 19 -20.55 -3.18 18.71
CA ASN A 19 -21.98 -2.95 18.69
C ASN A 19 -22.71 -4.28 18.97
N TYR A 20 -23.27 -4.42 20.16
CA TYR A 20 -23.97 -5.65 20.57
C TYR A 20 -25.22 -5.91 19.74
N PHE A 21 -25.95 -4.86 19.34
CA PHE A 21 -27.13 -4.99 18.49
C PHE A 21 -26.75 -5.60 17.14
N LEU A 22 -25.72 -5.07 16.47
CA LEU A 22 -25.26 -5.62 15.19
C LEU A 22 -24.76 -7.07 15.31
N ARG A 23 -24.13 -7.44 16.44
CA ARG A 23 -23.74 -8.83 16.68
C ARG A 23 -24.93 -9.77 16.83
N VAL A 24 -25.97 -9.35 17.56
CA VAL A 24 -27.20 -10.12 17.69
C VAL A 24 -27.84 -10.31 16.31
N VAL A 25 -27.94 -9.25 15.51
CA VAL A 25 -28.45 -9.34 14.13
C VAL A 25 -27.63 -10.32 13.28
N ASP A 26 -26.29 -10.21 13.30
CA ASP A 26 -25.42 -11.12 12.54
C ASP A 26 -25.60 -12.59 12.96
N LEU A 27 -25.69 -12.85 14.28
CA LEU A 27 -25.90 -14.18 14.84
C LEU A 27 -27.30 -14.72 14.54
N THR A 28 -28.34 -13.87 14.57
CA THR A 28 -29.69 -14.25 14.18
C THR A 28 -29.74 -14.65 12.71
N ILE A 29 -29.15 -13.84 11.82
CA ILE A 29 -29.07 -14.18 10.39
C ILE A 29 -28.31 -15.50 10.19
N LEU A 30 -27.17 -15.68 10.87
CA LEU A 30 -26.40 -16.92 10.81
C LEU A 30 -27.22 -18.13 11.30
N GLY A 31 -27.97 -17.98 12.39
CA GLY A 31 -28.86 -19.00 12.91
C GLY A 31 -30.00 -19.35 11.95
N LEU A 32 -30.59 -18.36 11.28
CA LEU A 32 -31.61 -18.56 10.25
C LEU A 32 -31.05 -19.29 9.03
N LEU A 33 -29.85 -18.95 8.58
CA LEU A 33 -29.16 -19.64 7.48
C LEU A 33 -28.89 -21.10 7.83
N PHE A 34 -28.37 -21.40 9.02
CA PHE A 34 -28.20 -22.79 9.45
C PHE A 34 -29.52 -23.54 9.63
N SER A 35 -30.58 -22.86 10.05
CA SER A 35 -31.92 -23.45 10.14
C SER A 35 -32.48 -23.80 8.76
N LEU A 36 -32.24 -22.94 7.75
CA LEU A 36 -32.59 -23.22 6.35
C LEU A 36 -31.83 -24.45 5.83
N LEU A 37 -30.53 -24.55 6.09
CA LEU A 37 -29.75 -25.72 5.69
C LEU A 37 -30.24 -27.00 6.37
N LEU A 38 -30.55 -26.95 7.66
CA LEU A 38 -31.10 -28.08 8.39
C LEU A 38 -32.46 -28.50 7.81
N TYR A 39 -33.32 -27.52 7.50
CA TYR A 39 -34.60 -27.76 6.84
C TYR A 39 -34.43 -28.43 5.47
N ARG A 40 -33.45 -27.99 4.67
CA ARG A 40 -33.07 -28.64 3.41
C ARG A 40 -32.65 -30.09 3.63
N ILE A 41 -31.81 -30.37 4.62
CA ILE A 41 -31.33 -31.74 4.90
C ILE A 41 -32.48 -32.65 5.33
N LEU A 42 -33.34 -32.19 6.25
CA LEU A 42 -34.43 -33.00 6.80
C LEU A 42 -35.49 -33.38 5.76
N LEU A 43 -35.75 -32.52 4.78
CA LEU A 43 -36.72 -32.75 3.72
C LEU A 43 -36.08 -33.21 2.40
N MET A 44 -34.79 -33.56 2.41
CA MET A 44 -34.09 -33.99 1.21
C MET A 44 -34.59 -35.36 0.75
N ASN A 45 -35.27 -35.39 -0.40
CA ASN A 45 -35.60 -36.62 -1.10
C ASN A 45 -34.50 -36.95 -2.12
N GLN A 46 -34.07 -38.22 -2.22
CA GLN A 46 -32.93 -38.65 -3.03
C GLN A 46 -33.06 -38.30 -4.54
N ASN A 47 -34.28 -38.03 -5.02
CA ASN A 47 -34.57 -37.81 -6.44
C ASN A 47 -34.73 -36.33 -6.86
N ASN A 48 -34.48 -35.34 -5.99
CA ASN A 48 -34.69 -33.91 -6.33
C ASN A 48 -33.38 -33.13 -6.57
N SER A 49 -32.91 -33.10 -7.82
CA SER A 49 -31.67 -32.41 -8.20
C SER A 49 -31.70 -30.90 -7.92
N VAL A 50 -32.85 -30.23 -8.08
CA VAL A 50 -33.01 -28.79 -7.79
C VAL A 50 -32.74 -28.51 -6.32
N TRP A 51 -33.19 -29.40 -5.43
CA TRP A 51 -33.01 -29.28 -4.00
C TRP A 51 -31.54 -29.39 -3.59
N VAL A 52 -30.81 -30.34 -4.19
CA VAL A 52 -29.37 -30.51 -3.97
C VAL A 52 -28.61 -29.27 -4.42
N VAL A 53 -28.93 -28.73 -5.61
CA VAL A 53 -28.29 -27.51 -6.13
C VAL A 53 -28.56 -26.32 -5.22
N ALA A 54 -29.81 -26.11 -4.78
CA ALA A 54 -30.16 -25.05 -3.83
C ALA A 54 -29.36 -25.20 -2.53
N PHE A 55 -29.34 -26.41 -1.96
CA PHE A 55 -28.62 -26.70 -0.72
C PHE A 55 -27.11 -26.40 -0.83
N LEU A 56 -26.46 -26.75 -1.95
CA LEU A 56 -25.05 -26.46 -2.17
C LEU A 56 -24.78 -24.94 -2.24
N CYS A 57 -25.62 -24.19 -2.94
CA CYS A 57 -25.50 -22.72 -3.03
C CYS A 57 -25.74 -22.06 -1.67
N GLU A 58 -26.83 -22.43 -0.99
CA GLU A 58 -27.18 -21.94 0.34
C GLU A 58 -26.11 -22.28 1.38
N SER A 59 -25.46 -23.45 1.26
CA SER A 59 -24.35 -23.86 2.12
C SER A 59 -23.14 -22.95 1.94
N PHE A 60 -22.83 -22.59 0.70
CA PHE A 60 -21.76 -21.65 0.39
C PHE A 60 -22.08 -20.25 0.95
N PHE A 61 -23.31 -19.76 0.78
CA PHE A 61 -23.72 -18.46 1.34
C PHE A 61 -23.65 -18.45 2.87
N SER A 62 -24.08 -19.53 3.52
CA SER A 62 -23.99 -19.70 4.98
C SER A 62 -22.54 -19.71 5.46
N PHE A 63 -21.64 -20.35 4.70
CA PHE A 63 -20.21 -20.34 4.96
C PHE A 63 -19.62 -18.93 4.83
N ILE A 64 -19.94 -18.19 3.77
CA ILE A 64 -19.49 -16.79 3.62
C ILE A 64 -20.02 -15.92 4.77
N TRP A 65 -21.27 -16.11 5.19
CA TRP A 65 -21.86 -15.38 6.32
C TRP A 65 -21.13 -15.69 7.64
N LEU A 66 -20.79 -16.95 7.88
CA LEU A 66 -19.97 -17.36 9.03
C LEU A 66 -18.62 -16.64 9.05
N LEU A 67 -17.94 -16.52 7.91
CA LEU A 67 -16.70 -15.77 7.79
C LEU A 67 -16.90 -14.28 8.11
N ILE A 68 -17.97 -13.66 7.59
CA ILE A 68 -18.33 -12.26 7.87
C ILE A 68 -18.56 -12.06 9.37
N THR A 69 -19.33 -12.93 10.03
CA THR A 69 -19.56 -12.86 11.49
C THR A 69 -18.24 -12.95 12.26
N SER A 70 -17.33 -13.84 11.86
CA SER A 70 -16.00 -13.98 12.46
C SER A 70 -15.14 -12.72 12.31
N ILE A 71 -15.16 -12.09 11.13
CA ILE A 71 -14.46 -10.82 10.84
C ILE A 71 -15.02 -9.70 11.73
N LYS A 72 -16.34 -9.52 11.71
CA LYS A 72 -17.04 -8.42 12.39
C LYS A 72 -17.07 -8.51 13.91
N TRP A 73 -16.56 -9.58 14.50
CA TRP A 73 -16.66 -9.77 15.94
C TRP A 73 -15.88 -8.72 16.75
N SER A 74 -14.80 -8.13 16.22
CA SER A 74 -13.93 -7.23 17.00
C SER A 74 -13.43 -6.04 16.20
N PRO A 75 -14.30 -5.17 15.66
CA PRO A 75 -13.88 -4.08 14.80
C PRO A 75 -13.06 -3.05 15.58
N ALA A 76 -11.93 -2.64 15.01
CA ALA A 76 -11.08 -1.63 15.60
C ALA A 76 -10.39 -0.75 14.55
N SER A 77 -10.00 0.45 14.96
CA SER A 77 -9.07 1.31 14.23
C SER A 77 -8.15 2.02 15.22
N TYR A 78 -7.15 2.71 14.70
CA TYR A 78 -6.26 3.54 15.51
C TYR A 78 -6.56 5.02 15.27
N LYS A 79 -6.52 5.78 16.36
CA LYS A 79 -6.47 7.24 16.34
C LYS A 79 -5.07 7.67 16.75
N SER A 80 -4.44 8.50 15.92
CA SER A 80 -3.11 9.04 16.15
C SER A 80 -3.19 10.46 16.68
N TYR A 81 -2.20 10.87 17.45
CA TYR A 81 -2.06 12.19 18.05
C TYR A 81 -0.70 12.81 17.63
N PRO A 82 -0.57 13.29 16.37
CA PRO A 82 0.68 13.81 15.82
C PRO A 82 1.30 14.97 16.60
N GLU A 83 0.48 15.76 17.29
CA GLU A 83 0.90 16.88 18.14
C GLU A 83 1.79 16.44 19.32
N ARG A 84 1.66 15.18 19.76
CA ARG A 84 2.43 14.61 20.87
C ARG A 84 3.79 14.05 20.45
N LEU A 85 4.08 14.00 19.15
CA LEU A 85 5.36 13.48 18.65
C LEU A 85 6.52 14.41 19.00
N ASP A 86 6.33 15.72 18.82
CA ASP A 86 7.39 16.71 19.04
C ASP A 86 7.86 16.75 20.50
N GLU A 87 6.96 16.46 21.44
CA GLU A 87 7.26 16.37 22.88
C GLU A 87 8.07 15.12 23.27
N ARG A 88 8.01 14.06 22.45
CA ARG A 88 8.50 12.71 22.82
C ARG A 88 9.68 12.23 21.98
N VAL A 89 9.81 12.71 20.76
CA VAL A 89 10.75 12.21 19.77
C VAL A 89 11.59 13.39 19.27
N HIS A 90 12.79 13.52 19.83
CA HIS A 90 13.71 14.59 19.45
C HIS A 90 14.28 14.43 18.03
N ASP A 91 14.50 13.18 17.60
CA ASP A 91 14.94 12.87 16.24
C ASP A 91 13.96 11.90 15.57
N LEU A 92 13.25 12.42 14.58
CA LEU A 92 12.28 11.65 13.80
C LEU A 92 13.02 10.69 12.85
N PRO A 93 12.51 9.45 12.67
CA PRO A 93 13.11 8.48 11.76
C PRO A 93 12.95 8.92 10.31
N SER A 94 13.89 8.53 9.44
CA SER A 94 13.71 8.77 8.00
C SER A 94 12.57 7.92 7.43
N VAL A 95 11.94 8.41 6.37
CA VAL A 95 10.88 7.73 5.62
C VAL A 95 11.13 7.87 4.12
N ASP A 96 11.22 6.75 3.43
CA ASP A 96 11.25 6.72 1.96
C ASP A 96 9.81 6.66 1.42
N MET A 97 9.48 7.42 0.38
CA MET A 97 8.15 7.49 -0.22
C MET A 97 8.22 7.05 -1.67
N PHE A 98 7.57 5.94 -1.98
CA PHE A 98 7.61 5.29 -3.29
C PHE A 98 6.36 5.62 -4.09
N VAL A 99 6.58 6.08 -5.33
CA VAL A 99 5.53 6.29 -6.32
C VAL A 99 5.84 5.41 -7.53
N THR A 100 4.89 4.60 -7.96
CA THR A 100 5.06 3.75 -9.15
C THR A 100 4.15 4.22 -10.28
N THR A 101 4.70 4.32 -11.48
CA THR A 101 3.95 4.54 -12.72
C THR A 101 4.35 3.50 -13.76
N ALA A 102 3.38 3.02 -14.54
CA ALA A 102 3.55 1.93 -15.48
C ALA A 102 3.55 2.37 -16.95
N ASP A 103 2.77 3.39 -17.29
CA ASP A 103 2.53 3.78 -18.69
C ASP A 103 2.16 5.27 -18.77
N PRO A 104 2.97 6.13 -19.44
CA PRO A 104 2.71 7.57 -19.51
C PRO A 104 1.46 7.95 -20.31
N VAL A 105 0.88 7.04 -21.11
CA VAL A 105 -0.36 7.27 -21.85
C VAL A 105 -1.57 7.07 -20.94
N ARG A 106 -1.57 5.99 -20.15
CA ARG A 106 -2.65 5.70 -19.20
C ARG A 106 -2.55 6.53 -17.93
N GLU A 107 -1.34 6.87 -17.54
CA GLU A 107 -1.00 7.62 -16.33
C GLU A 107 -0.23 8.88 -16.78
N PRO A 108 -0.93 9.95 -17.17
CA PRO A 108 -0.30 11.14 -17.75
C PRO A 108 0.81 11.69 -16.85
N PRO A 109 1.94 12.20 -17.41
CA PRO A 109 3.06 12.70 -16.60
C PRO A 109 2.68 13.78 -15.56
N ILE A 110 1.65 14.58 -15.83
CA ILE A 110 1.13 15.58 -14.90
C ILE A 110 0.44 14.95 -13.67
N LEU A 111 -0.17 13.77 -13.81
CA LEU A 111 -0.75 13.02 -12.71
C LEU A 111 0.34 12.60 -11.73
N VAL A 112 1.42 12.00 -12.25
CA VAL A 112 2.60 11.59 -11.46
C VAL A 112 3.23 12.78 -10.74
N ALA A 113 3.36 13.93 -11.42
CA ALA A 113 3.88 15.16 -10.82
C ALA A 113 3.01 15.68 -9.67
N ASN A 114 1.68 15.65 -9.81
CA ASN A 114 0.78 16.09 -8.74
C ASN A 114 0.88 15.19 -7.49
N THR A 115 0.98 13.87 -7.69
CA THR A 115 1.21 12.91 -6.61
C THR A 115 2.53 13.18 -5.91
N LEU A 116 3.63 13.34 -6.66
CA LEU A 116 4.93 13.72 -6.11
C LEU A 116 4.85 15.01 -5.30
N LEU A 117 4.28 16.09 -5.86
CA LEU A 117 4.18 17.39 -5.21
C LEU A 117 3.39 17.32 -3.90
N SER A 118 2.38 16.45 -3.84
CA SER A 118 1.62 16.22 -2.60
C SER A 118 2.46 15.56 -1.51
N LEU A 119 3.32 14.61 -1.87
CA LEU A 119 4.18 13.89 -0.93
C LEU A 119 5.34 14.75 -0.45
N LEU A 120 5.93 15.57 -1.33
CA LEU A 120 7.03 16.49 -0.96
C LEU A 120 6.58 17.59 0.02
N ALA A 121 5.28 17.88 0.09
CA ALA A 121 4.71 18.96 0.89
C ALA A 121 4.07 18.50 2.22
N VAL A 122 4.24 17.23 2.63
CA VAL A 122 3.74 16.74 3.93
C VAL A 122 4.48 17.38 5.11
N ASN A 123 3.84 17.39 6.28
CA ASN A 123 4.42 17.93 7.51
C ASN A 123 5.45 16.96 8.11
N TYR A 124 6.68 16.99 7.60
CA TYR A 124 7.81 16.24 8.13
C TYR A 124 9.13 16.97 7.85
N PRO A 125 10.21 16.76 8.63
CA PRO A 125 11.51 17.31 8.29
C PRO A 125 11.96 16.87 6.89
N ALA A 126 12.31 17.83 6.03
CA ALA A 126 12.62 17.56 4.62
C ALA A 126 13.82 16.62 4.46
N ASN A 127 14.84 16.78 5.31
CA ASN A 127 16.03 15.93 5.37
C ASN A 127 15.77 14.50 5.89
N LYS A 128 14.55 14.21 6.38
CA LYS A 128 14.12 12.87 6.79
C LYS A 128 13.22 12.20 5.75
N LEU A 129 12.91 12.89 4.65
CA LEU A 129 12.07 12.37 3.58
C LEU A 129 12.89 12.20 2.30
N ALA A 130 12.64 11.10 1.60
CA ALA A 130 13.11 10.90 0.24
C ALA A 130 11.99 10.30 -0.60
N CYS A 131 11.67 10.92 -1.73
CA CYS A 131 10.70 10.39 -2.67
C CYS A 131 11.41 9.72 -3.84
N TYR A 132 10.97 8.50 -4.17
CA TYR A 132 11.47 7.73 -5.30
C TYR A 132 10.31 7.47 -6.24
N VAL A 133 10.43 7.94 -7.48
CA VAL A 133 9.45 7.67 -8.54
C VAL A 133 10.02 6.59 -9.45
N SER A 134 9.38 5.42 -9.44
CA SER A 134 9.69 4.30 -10.33
C SER A 134 8.82 4.37 -11.58
N ASP A 135 9.44 4.58 -12.72
CA ASP A 135 8.80 4.58 -14.03
C ASP A 135 9.09 3.28 -14.78
N ASP A 136 8.09 2.41 -14.81
CA ASP A 136 8.13 1.15 -15.52
C ASP A 136 7.99 1.34 -17.04
N GLY A 137 7.54 2.50 -17.52
CA GLY A 137 7.44 2.85 -18.94
C GLY A 137 8.73 3.41 -19.53
N CYS A 138 9.71 3.79 -18.69
CA CYS A 138 10.96 4.43 -19.09
C CYS A 138 10.73 5.66 -19.99
N SER A 139 9.83 6.54 -19.54
CA SER A 139 9.32 7.64 -20.34
C SER A 139 10.16 8.91 -20.13
N PRO A 140 10.79 9.46 -21.18
CA PRO A 140 11.47 10.76 -21.08
C PRO A 140 10.49 11.88 -20.71
N LEU A 141 9.21 11.76 -21.11
CA LEU A 141 8.16 12.72 -20.73
C LEU A 141 7.84 12.68 -19.24
N THR A 142 7.82 11.49 -18.64
CA THR A 142 7.65 11.35 -17.19
C THR A 142 8.82 12.00 -16.48
N TYR A 143 10.06 11.70 -16.89
CA TYR A 143 11.25 12.33 -16.31
C TYR A 143 11.25 13.86 -16.46
N PHE A 144 10.88 14.38 -17.63
CA PHE A 144 10.74 15.82 -17.87
C PHE A 144 9.71 16.47 -16.94
N SER A 145 8.52 15.87 -16.82
CA SER A 145 7.46 16.34 -15.91
C SER A 145 7.97 16.44 -14.47
N LEU A 146 8.76 15.46 -14.05
CA LEU A 146 9.37 15.42 -12.72
C LEU A 146 10.45 16.50 -12.53
N LYS A 147 11.29 16.78 -13.55
CA LYS A 147 12.22 17.92 -13.52
C LYS A 147 11.47 19.24 -13.37
N GLU A 148 10.39 19.43 -14.12
CA GLU A 148 9.57 20.65 -14.01
C GLU A 148 8.85 20.75 -12.66
N ALA A 149 8.30 19.63 -12.16
CA ALA A 149 7.71 19.54 -10.83
C ALA A 149 8.72 19.90 -9.74
N SER A 150 9.99 19.50 -9.86
CA SER A 150 11.05 19.85 -8.90
C SER A 150 11.29 21.37 -8.81
N LYS A 151 11.14 22.10 -9.92
CA LYS A 151 11.24 23.57 -9.94
C LYS A 151 10.06 24.19 -9.19
N PHE A 152 8.85 23.70 -9.45
CA PHE A 152 7.65 24.17 -8.77
C PHE A 152 7.60 23.76 -7.28
N ALA A 153 8.16 22.61 -6.89
CA ALA A 153 8.21 22.14 -5.51
C ALA A 153 8.89 23.16 -4.57
N LYS A 154 9.90 23.89 -5.07
CA LYS A 154 10.59 24.97 -4.32
C LYS A 154 9.69 26.16 -3.99
N ILE A 155 8.55 26.29 -4.66
CA ILE A 155 7.53 27.31 -4.42
C ILE A 155 6.40 26.70 -3.61
N TRP A 156 5.92 25.51 -4.03
CA TRP A 156 4.79 24.82 -3.42
C TRP A 156 5.05 24.40 -1.98
N VAL A 157 6.20 23.78 -1.68
CA VAL A 157 6.51 23.26 -0.34
C VAL A 157 6.58 24.38 0.71
N PRO A 158 7.33 25.48 0.50
CA PRO A 158 7.32 26.61 1.42
C PRO A 158 5.94 27.25 1.58
N PHE A 159 5.18 27.44 0.48
CA PHE A 159 3.81 27.96 0.52
C PHE A 159 2.91 27.09 1.41
N CYS A 160 2.97 25.77 1.19
CA CYS A 160 2.24 24.76 1.93
C CYS A 160 2.51 24.79 3.44
N LYS A 161 3.78 25.00 3.84
CA LYS A 161 4.19 25.09 5.24
C LYS A 161 3.82 26.44 5.86
N LYS A 162 4.14 27.56 5.17
CA LYS A 162 3.86 28.93 5.62
C LYS A 162 2.39 29.14 5.98
N TYR A 163 1.49 28.58 5.17
CA TYR A 163 0.05 28.78 5.32
C TYR A 163 -0.70 27.54 5.87
N ASN A 164 0.03 26.51 6.32
CA ASN A 164 -0.54 25.27 6.86
C ASN A 164 -1.65 24.67 5.97
N ILE A 165 -1.38 24.61 4.66
CA ILE A 165 -2.34 24.14 3.67
C ILE A 165 -2.61 22.65 3.88
N LYS A 166 -3.86 22.24 4.09
CA LYS A 166 -4.17 20.82 4.35
C LYS A 166 -4.06 19.94 3.11
N VAL A 167 -4.67 20.37 2.00
CA VAL A 167 -4.69 19.61 0.73
C VAL A 167 -3.35 19.80 0.03
N ARG A 168 -2.51 18.76 -0.01
CA ARG A 168 -1.14 18.86 -0.53
C ARG A 168 -1.05 18.74 -2.05
N ALA A 169 -2.10 18.27 -2.72
CA ALA A 169 -2.15 18.18 -4.17
C ALA A 169 -2.57 19.53 -4.83
N PRO A 170 -1.70 20.18 -5.62
CA PRO A 170 -1.98 21.48 -6.22
C PRO A 170 -3.23 21.48 -7.11
N PHE A 171 -3.41 20.46 -7.96
CA PHE A 171 -4.54 20.36 -8.88
C PHE A 171 -5.90 20.34 -8.18
N ARG A 172 -5.95 19.89 -6.93
CA ARG A 172 -7.17 19.86 -6.10
C ARG A 172 -7.31 21.12 -5.28
N TYR A 173 -6.20 21.61 -4.73
CA TYR A 173 -6.17 22.83 -3.94
C TYR A 173 -6.66 24.05 -4.75
N PHE A 174 -6.14 24.24 -5.96
CA PHE A 174 -6.44 25.41 -6.80
C PHE A 174 -7.81 25.38 -7.50
N LEU A 175 -8.61 24.32 -7.33
CA LEU A 175 -10.02 24.30 -7.78
C LEU A 175 -10.88 25.31 -7.02
N ASN A 176 -10.54 25.58 -5.77
CA ASN A 176 -11.28 26.50 -4.92
C ASN A 176 -10.51 27.83 -4.83
N PRO A 177 -11.17 28.99 -5.07
CA PRO A 177 -10.54 30.28 -4.88
C PRO A 177 -10.27 30.54 -3.38
N PRO A 178 -9.34 31.44 -3.04
CA PRO A 178 -9.09 31.82 -1.65
C PRO A 178 -10.35 32.47 -1.04
N ALA A 179 -10.57 32.28 0.25
CA ALA A 179 -11.69 32.91 0.95
C ALA A 179 -11.50 34.44 0.99
N ALA A 180 -12.59 35.20 0.91
CA ALA A 180 -12.55 36.66 0.94
C ALA A 180 -12.00 37.26 2.25
N THR A 181 -11.89 36.45 3.31
CA THR A 181 -11.37 36.82 4.63
C THR A 181 -9.85 36.70 4.75
N GLU A 182 -9.17 36.15 3.74
CA GLU A 182 -7.73 35.92 3.79
C GLU A 182 -6.92 37.23 3.69
N SER A 183 -5.67 37.19 4.18
CA SER A 183 -4.81 38.37 4.14
C SER A 183 -4.43 38.77 2.71
N SER A 184 -4.11 40.05 2.51
CA SER A 184 -3.61 40.55 1.22
C SER A 184 -2.30 39.87 0.79
N GLU A 185 -1.45 39.51 1.77
CA GLU A 185 -0.22 38.76 1.52
C GLU A 185 -0.52 37.35 1.03
N PHE A 186 -1.40 36.61 1.72
CA PHE A 186 -1.82 35.28 1.30
C PHE A 186 -2.41 35.29 -0.11
N SER A 187 -3.28 36.26 -0.41
CA SER A 187 -3.93 36.37 -1.72
C SER A 187 -2.90 36.56 -2.85
N LYS A 188 -1.88 37.39 -2.63
CA LYS A 188 -0.78 37.59 -3.60
C LYS A 188 0.06 36.33 -3.77
N ASP A 189 0.48 35.71 -2.66
CA ASP A 189 1.27 34.48 -2.69
C ASP A 189 0.48 33.34 -3.36
N TRP A 190 -0.82 33.26 -3.11
CA TRP A 190 -1.73 32.29 -3.73
C TRP A 190 -1.81 32.49 -5.25
N GLU A 191 -2.00 33.72 -5.73
CA GLU A 191 -2.05 34.03 -7.17
C GLU A 191 -0.74 33.70 -7.88
N ILE A 192 0.40 34.04 -7.26
CA ILE A 192 1.73 33.73 -7.78
C ILE A 192 1.93 32.21 -7.85
N THR A 193 1.60 31.50 -6.77
CA THR A 193 1.76 30.04 -6.70
C THR A 193 0.85 29.33 -7.71
N LYS A 194 -0.40 29.78 -7.85
CA LYS A 194 -1.34 29.25 -8.85
C LYS A 194 -0.82 29.46 -10.27
N ARG A 195 -0.31 30.66 -10.59
CA ARG A 195 0.24 30.97 -11.91
C ARG A 195 1.43 30.07 -12.26
N GLU A 196 2.33 29.83 -11.31
CA GLU A 196 3.48 28.93 -11.51
C GLU A 196 3.03 27.47 -11.66
N TYR A 197 1.97 27.05 -10.96
CA TYR A 197 1.36 25.74 -11.16
C TYR A 197 0.73 25.58 -12.56
N GLU A 198 -0.01 26.57 -13.04
CA GLU A 198 -0.58 26.60 -14.40
C GLU A 198 0.50 26.62 -15.48
N LYS A 199 1.66 27.23 -15.18
CA LYS A 199 2.83 27.20 -16.06
C LYS A 199 3.46 25.81 -16.12
N LEU A 200 3.63 25.13 -14.96
CA LEU A 200 4.06 23.73 -14.91
C LEU A 200 3.14 22.86 -15.76
N SER A 201 1.82 22.95 -15.53
CA SER A 201 0.82 22.11 -16.20
C SER A 201 0.88 22.27 -17.72
N ARG A 202 0.89 23.52 -18.21
CA ARG A 202 1.03 23.82 -19.64
C ARG A 202 2.34 23.29 -20.24
N ARG A 203 3.48 23.46 -19.55
CA ARG A 203 4.76 22.94 -20.06
C ARG A 203 4.76 21.43 -20.20
N VAL A 204 4.14 20.71 -19.28
CA VAL A 204 4.01 19.24 -19.35
C VAL A 204 3.06 18.84 -20.47
N GLU A 205 1.94 19.55 -20.62
CA GLU A 205 0.96 19.33 -21.71
C GLU A 205 1.59 19.58 -23.09
N ASP A 206 2.28 20.71 -23.27
CA ASP A 206 2.97 21.09 -24.51
C ASP A 206 4.02 20.03 -24.89
N ALA A 207 4.82 19.56 -23.93
CA ALA A 207 5.82 18.51 -24.15
C ALA A 207 5.19 17.16 -24.52
N THR A 208 4.00 16.86 -23.99
CA THR A 208 3.25 15.64 -24.34
C THR A 208 2.75 15.70 -25.79
N GLY A 209 2.51 16.91 -26.32
CA GLY A 209 2.13 17.14 -27.72
C GLY A 209 3.29 17.17 -28.73
N ASP A 210 4.50 17.54 -28.30
CA ASP A 210 5.69 17.65 -29.15
C ASP A 210 6.96 17.17 -28.40
N SER A 211 7.28 15.88 -28.53
CA SER A 211 8.38 15.23 -27.78
C SER A 211 9.77 15.48 -28.36
N HIS A 212 9.89 16.12 -29.54
CA HIS A 212 11.17 16.29 -30.24
C HIS A 212 12.13 17.26 -29.53
N TRP A 213 11.62 18.05 -28.57
CA TRP A 213 12.42 19.03 -27.81
C TRP A 213 13.21 18.41 -26.65
N LEU A 214 12.93 17.16 -26.26
CA LEU A 214 13.56 16.52 -25.10
C LEU A 214 14.99 16.06 -25.38
N ASP A 215 15.34 15.80 -26.64
CA ASP A 215 16.66 15.27 -27.04
C ASP A 215 17.79 16.31 -27.03
N ALA A 216 17.49 17.58 -26.71
CA ALA A 216 18.44 18.69 -26.77
C ALA A 216 19.17 19.00 -25.44
N GLU A 217 18.79 18.34 -24.33
CA GLU A 217 19.46 18.49 -23.02
C GLU A 217 20.28 17.22 -22.70
N ASP A 218 21.55 17.38 -22.30
CA ASP A 218 22.49 16.30 -21.90
C ASP A 218 21.90 15.30 -20.87
N ASP A 219 20.90 15.74 -20.08
CA ASP A 219 20.25 14.93 -19.05
C ASP A 219 19.39 13.78 -19.62
N PHE A 220 19.04 13.82 -20.91
CA PHE A 220 18.15 12.86 -21.58
C PHE A 220 18.87 11.82 -22.44
N GLU A 221 20.20 11.83 -22.51
CA GLU A 221 20.97 10.88 -23.32
C GLU A 221 20.67 9.41 -22.97
N ASP A 222 20.43 9.11 -21.69
CA ASP A 222 20.08 7.75 -21.21
C ASP A 222 18.73 7.24 -21.74
N PHE A 223 17.88 8.14 -22.25
CA PHE A 223 16.59 7.80 -22.87
C PHE A 223 16.69 7.66 -24.40
N SER A 224 17.84 7.97 -24.99
CA SER A 224 18.04 7.81 -26.42
C SER A 224 17.96 6.33 -26.81
N ASN A 225 17.16 6.01 -27.83
CA ASN A 225 16.94 4.65 -28.33
C ASN A 225 16.38 3.64 -27.31
N THR A 226 15.76 4.09 -26.20
CA THR A 226 15.10 3.19 -25.25
C THR A 226 13.74 2.72 -25.78
N LYS A 227 13.33 1.54 -25.34
CA LYS A 227 11.96 1.02 -25.53
C LYS A 227 11.39 0.64 -24.18
N PRO A 228 10.07 0.74 -23.94
CA PRO A 228 9.47 0.39 -22.65
C PRO A 228 9.76 -1.02 -22.12
N ASN A 229 10.12 -1.97 -22.99
CA ASN A 229 10.44 -3.35 -22.64
C ASN A 229 11.91 -3.73 -22.92
N ASP A 230 12.73 -2.79 -23.38
CA ASP A 230 14.15 -3.02 -23.70
C ASP A 230 14.95 -1.73 -23.48
N HIS A 231 15.52 -1.61 -22.28
CA HIS A 231 16.35 -0.48 -21.88
C HIS A 231 17.18 -0.86 -20.64
N SER A 232 18.31 -0.18 -20.46
CA SER A 232 19.16 -0.33 -19.27
C SER A 232 18.53 0.33 -18.04
N THR A 233 19.06 0.03 -16.86
CA THR A 233 18.68 0.73 -15.61
C THR A 233 19.02 2.22 -15.72
N ILE A 234 18.07 3.08 -15.37
CA ILE A 234 18.26 4.52 -15.26
C ILE A 234 17.97 4.93 -13.83
N VAL A 235 18.90 5.62 -13.18
CA VAL A 235 18.73 6.21 -11.85
C VAL A 235 19.22 7.64 -11.94
N LYS A 236 18.35 8.61 -11.59
CA LYS A 236 18.64 10.04 -11.67
C LYS A 236 18.23 10.72 -10.37
N VAL A 237 19.19 11.34 -9.68
CA VAL A 237 18.88 12.20 -8.52
C VAL A 237 18.41 13.55 -9.05
N VAL A 238 17.09 13.77 -9.06
CA VAL A 238 16.48 15.00 -9.60
C VAL A 238 16.67 16.16 -8.62
N TRP A 239 16.56 15.89 -7.33
CA TRP A 239 16.84 16.86 -6.28
C TRP A 239 17.45 16.19 -5.06
N GLU A 240 18.57 16.73 -4.59
CA GLU A 240 19.20 16.31 -3.35
C GLU A 240 19.03 17.42 -2.32
N ASN A 241 18.42 17.11 -1.20
CA ASN A 241 18.40 17.99 -0.05
C ASN A 241 19.83 18.08 0.51
N LYS A 242 20.45 19.25 0.38
CA LYS A 242 21.78 19.56 0.96
C LYS A 242 21.68 20.37 2.25
N GLY A 243 20.48 20.42 2.79
CA GLY A 243 20.10 21.21 3.92
C GLY A 243 20.40 20.57 5.26
N GLY A 244 20.75 21.41 6.23
CA GLY A 244 20.85 20.97 7.62
C GLY A 244 19.48 20.70 8.23
N VAL A 245 19.47 20.05 9.40
CA VAL A 245 18.27 19.87 10.22
C VAL A 245 17.65 21.26 10.51
N GLY A 246 16.37 21.47 10.19
CA GLY A 246 15.60 22.63 10.67
C GLY A 246 15.40 23.79 9.68
N VAL A 247 15.76 23.66 8.40
CA VAL A 247 15.46 24.70 7.40
C VAL A 247 14.07 24.48 6.82
N GLU A 248 13.11 25.35 7.15
CA GLU A 248 11.68 25.17 6.82
C GLU A 248 11.38 25.17 5.31
N ASN A 249 12.19 25.87 4.51
CA ASN A 249 11.96 26.08 3.07
C ASN A 249 12.51 24.98 2.16
N GLU A 250 12.94 23.87 2.73
CA GLU A 250 13.58 22.82 1.95
C GLU A 250 12.62 21.77 1.42
N VAL A 251 13.01 21.24 0.26
CA VAL A 251 12.33 20.16 -0.45
C VAL A 251 13.04 18.83 -0.11
N PRO A 252 12.30 17.75 0.19
CA PRO A 252 12.86 16.40 0.39
C PRO A 252 13.69 15.91 -0.78
N HIS A 253 14.53 14.89 -0.56
CA HIS A 253 15.23 14.22 -1.66
C HIS A 253 14.22 13.69 -2.68
N PHE A 254 14.58 13.74 -3.95
CA PHE A 254 13.72 13.27 -5.03
C PHE A 254 14.56 12.57 -6.11
N VAL A 255 14.26 11.29 -6.34
CA VAL A 255 14.99 10.39 -7.24
C VAL A 255 14.03 9.78 -8.25
N TYR A 256 14.39 9.86 -9.53
CA TYR A 256 13.74 9.13 -10.61
C TYR A 256 14.48 7.82 -10.84
N ILE A 257 13.75 6.73 -10.98
CA ILE A 257 14.31 5.43 -11.32
C ILE A 257 13.50 4.72 -12.40
N SER A 258 14.19 3.98 -13.25
CA SER A 258 13.61 3.02 -14.18
C SER A 258 14.52 1.79 -14.19
N ARG A 259 13.96 0.63 -13.84
CA ARG A 259 14.72 -0.64 -13.77
C ARG A 259 15.08 -1.14 -15.15
N GLU A 260 16.14 -1.94 -15.27
CA GLU A 260 16.42 -2.62 -16.53
C GLU A 260 15.26 -3.54 -16.94
N LYS A 261 14.87 -3.46 -18.21
CA LYS A 261 13.94 -4.40 -18.85
C LYS A 261 14.59 -4.96 -20.10
N ARG A 262 14.41 -6.26 -20.32
CA ARG A 262 14.85 -6.98 -21.51
C ARG A 262 13.74 -7.91 -21.99
N PRO A 263 13.53 -8.11 -23.30
CA PRO A 263 12.40 -8.89 -23.82
C PRO A 263 12.27 -10.32 -23.28
N ASN A 264 13.38 -10.95 -22.89
CA ASN A 264 13.41 -12.34 -22.43
C ASN A 264 13.43 -12.49 -20.90
N TYR A 265 13.30 -11.39 -20.15
CA TYR A 265 13.34 -11.40 -18.69
C TYR A 265 11.99 -11.02 -18.10
N LEU A 266 11.50 -11.87 -17.19
CA LEU A 266 10.27 -11.59 -16.46
C LEU A 266 10.53 -10.50 -15.41
N HIS A 267 9.76 -9.42 -15.48
CA HIS A 267 9.94 -8.26 -14.61
C HIS A 267 8.90 -8.16 -13.49
N HIS A 268 7.93 -9.09 -13.37
CA HIS A 268 6.99 -9.13 -12.23
C HIS A 268 6.18 -7.84 -11.98
N TYR A 269 5.91 -7.04 -13.02
CA TYR A 269 5.05 -5.84 -12.95
C TYR A 269 5.36 -4.95 -11.74
N LYS A 270 4.34 -4.46 -11.03
CA LYS A 270 4.47 -3.58 -9.86
C LYS A 270 5.30 -4.20 -8.74
N ALA A 271 5.17 -5.50 -8.46
CA ALA A 271 5.92 -6.17 -7.41
C ALA A 271 7.44 -6.06 -7.62
N GLY A 272 7.90 -6.26 -8.85
CA GLY A 272 9.32 -6.11 -9.19
C GLY A 272 9.80 -4.65 -9.15
N ALA A 273 8.94 -3.69 -9.53
CA ALA A 273 9.25 -2.26 -9.43
C ALA A 273 9.41 -1.83 -7.96
N MET A 274 8.51 -2.30 -7.10
CA MET A 274 8.58 -2.09 -5.65
C MET A 274 9.83 -2.73 -5.03
N ASN A 275 10.21 -3.94 -5.46
CA ASN A 275 11.45 -4.57 -4.97
C ASN A 275 12.71 -3.84 -5.43
N PHE A 276 12.72 -3.31 -6.65
CA PHE A 276 13.79 -2.45 -7.12
C PHE A 276 13.89 -1.15 -6.30
N LEU A 277 12.75 -0.50 -6.02
CA LEU A 277 12.66 0.66 -5.12
C LEU A 277 13.26 0.37 -3.74
N VAL A 278 12.94 -0.77 -3.13
CA VAL A 278 13.51 -1.17 -1.83
C VAL A 278 15.03 -1.28 -1.89
N ARG A 279 15.58 -1.87 -2.96
CA ARG A 279 17.03 -2.02 -3.12
C ARG A 279 17.72 -0.67 -3.28
N VAL A 280 17.26 0.15 -4.23
CA VAL A 280 17.85 1.47 -4.50
C VAL A 280 17.78 2.37 -3.27
N SER A 281 16.61 2.49 -2.66
CA SER A 281 16.45 3.30 -1.44
C SER A 281 17.24 2.73 -0.26
N GLY A 282 17.43 1.41 -0.18
CA GLY A 282 18.30 0.77 0.81
C GLY A 282 19.76 1.25 0.70
N LEU A 283 20.27 1.39 -0.52
CA LEU A 283 21.63 1.88 -0.78
C LEU A 283 21.77 3.40 -0.60
N MET A 284 20.71 4.16 -0.90
CA MET A 284 20.75 5.62 -0.95
C MET A 284 20.44 6.27 0.41
N THR A 285 19.29 5.95 1.00
CA THR A 285 18.78 6.62 2.22
C THR A 285 18.57 5.67 3.39
N ASN A 286 18.45 4.37 3.11
CA ASN A 286 18.26 3.28 4.05
C ASN A 286 17.21 3.56 5.15
N ALA A 287 16.10 4.21 4.77
CA ALA A 287 15.11 4.64 5.76
C ALA A 287 14.42 3.44 6.43
N PRO A 288 14.22 3.43 7.75
CA PRO A 288 13.59 2.30 8.45
C PRO A 288 12.12 2.08 8.06
N TYR A 289 11.46 3.11 7.54
CA TYR A 289 10.06 3.06 7.11
C TYR A 289 9.93 3.49 5.64
N MET A 290 9.00 2.86 4.94
CA MET A 290 8.75 3.11 3.52
C MET A 290 7.25 3.28 3.28
N LEU A 291 6.83 4.42 2.74
CA LEU A 291 5.48 4.64 2.26
C LEU A 291 5.40 4.22 0.80
N ASN A 292 4.36 3.49 0.40
CA ASN A 292 4.05 3.26 -1.00
C ASN A 292 2.73 3.91 -1.41
N VAL A 293 2.71 4.54 -2.57
CA VAL A 293 1.57 5.26 -3.12
C VAL A 293 1.52 5.03 -4.65
N ASP A 294 0.34 4.77 -5.18
CA ASP A 294 0.11 4.71 -6.62
C ASP A 294 0.16 6.10 -7.26
N CYS A 295 0.55 6.21 -8.52
CA CYS A 295 0.71 7.51 -9.17
C CYS A 295 -0.60 8.32 -9.29
N ASP A 296 -1.76 7.67 -9.18
CA ASP A 296 -3.09 8.26 -9.20
C ASP A 296 -3.63 8.64 -7.80
N MET A 297 -2.83 8.42 -6.74
CA MET A 297 -3.16 8.66 -5.34
C MET A 297 -2.30 9.78 -4.76
N TYR A 298 -2.91 10.76 -4.09
CA TYR A 298 -2.18 11.90 -3.50
C TYR A 298 -2.43 12.03 -2.00
N ALA A 299 -1.50 12.67 -1.28
CA ALA A 299 -1.67 13.02 0.13
C ALA A 299 -2.70 14.15 0.29
N ASN A 300 -3.86 13.81 0.83
CA ASN A 300 -4.97 14.74 1.08
C ASN A 300 -4.94 15.34 2.51
N GLU A 301 -4.11 14.78 3.40
CA GLU A 301 -3.84 15.31 4.73
C GLU A 301 -2.34 15.58 4.89
N ALA A 302 -2.00 16.63 5.62
CA ALA A 302 -0.64 17.09 5.81
C ALA A 302 0.19 16.16 6.71
N ASP A 303 -0.45 15.63 7.75
CA ASP A 303 0.22 14.91 8.84
C ASP A 303 0.26 13.39 8.62
N VAL A 304 0.03 12.89 7.41
CA VAL A 304 -0.07 11.45 7.13
C VAL A 304 1.17 10.67 7.57
N VAL A 305 2.38 11.20 7.34
CA VAL A 305 3.62 10.57 7.80
C VAL A 305 3.70 10.57 9.32
N ARG A 306 3.41 11.71 9.97
CA ARG A 306 3.41 11.84 11.43
C ARG A 306 2.40 10.88 12.09
N GLN A 307 1.20 10.78 11.53
CA GLN A 307 0.16 9.87 12.02
C GLN A 307 0.59 8.39 11.98
N ALA A 308 1.30 7.97 10.94
CA ALA A 308 1.89 6.63 10.87
C ALA A 308 3.01 6.44 11.90
N MET A 309 3.87 7.45 12.07
CA MET A 309 4.94 7.42 13.09
C MET A 309 4.41 7.32 14.52
N CYS A 310 3.25 7.90 14.83
CA CYS A 310 2.59 7.70 16.12
C CYS A 310 2.37 6.22 16.43
N ILE A 311 2.09 5.37 15.43
CA ILE A 311 1.90 3.93 15.61
C ILE A 311 3.24 3.23 15.82
N PHE A 312 4.20 3.46 14.91
CA PHE A 312 5.49 2.76 14.95
C PHE A 312 6.33 3.10 16.18
N LEU A 313 6.22 4.34 16.67
CA LEU A 313 7.02 4.84 17.81
C LEU A 313 6.33 4.64 19.17
N GLN A 314 5.11 4.08 19.22
CA GLN A 314 4.37 3.87 20.46
C GLN A 314 4.95 2.71 21.30
N LYS A 315 5.90 3.02 22.20
CA LYS A 315 6.56 2.01 23.06
C LYS A 315 5.61 1.12 23.88
N SER A 316 4.44 1.62 24.31
CA SER A 316 3.53 0.85 25.18
C SER A 316 2.64 -0.17 24.45
N MET A 317 2.67 -0.22 23.11
CA MET A 317 1.74 -1.01 22.29
C MET A 317 2.48 -2.09 21.51
N ASN A 318 3.30 -2.95 22.14
CA ASN A 318 4.12 -3.95 21.43
C ASN A 318 4.65 -3.40 20.08
N SER A 319 5.18 -2.16 20.07
CA SER A 319 5.49 -1.42 18.83
C SER A 319 6.43 -2.21 17.91
N ASN A 320 7.20 -3.12 18.50
CA ASN A 320 8.06 -4.05 17.80
C ASN A 320 7.34 -5.04 16.87
N HIS A 321 6.00 -5.13 16.88
CA HIS A 321 5.22 -6.10 16.09
C HIS A 321 4.44 -5.49 14.92
N CYS A 322 4.41 -4.15 14.76
CA CYS A 322 3.71 -3.54 13.62
C CYS A 322 4.59 -3.57 12.37
N ALA A 323 4.21 -4.41 11.40
CA ALA A 323 4.89 -4.51 10.12
C ALA A 323 4.51 -3.39 9.14
N PHE A 324 3.25 -2.98 9.17
CA PHE A 324 2.77 -1.91 8.31
C PHE A 324 1.54 -1.20 8.86
N VAL A 325 1.35 0.05 8.43
CA VAL A 325 0.19 0.90 8.72
C VAL A 325 -0.54 1.16 7.41
N GLN A 326 -1.79 0.71 7.30
CA GLN A 326 -2.63 0.89 6.12
C GLN A 326 -3.64 2.02 6.36
N TYR A 327 -3.73 2.93 5.39
CA TYR A 327 -4.83 3.88 5.27
C TYR A 327 -5.91 3.35 4.31
N PRO A 328 -7.20 3.66 4.51
CA PRO A 328 -8.21 3.39 3.50
C PRO A 328 -7.87 4.08 2.19
N GLN A 329 -8.18 3.40 1.09
CA GLN A 329 -8.13 3.98 -0.24
C GLN A 329 -9.49 4.60 -0.52
N ASP A 330 -9.54 5.91 -0.44
CA ASP A 330 -10.71 6.72 -0.77
C ASP A 330 -10.50 7.39 -2.13
N PHE A 331 -11.59 7.66 -2.83
CA PHE A 331 -11.55 8.21 -4.19
C PHE A 331 -12.37 9.49 -4.25
N TYR A 332 -11.94 10.44 -5.08
CA TYR A 332 -12.62 11.73 -5.20
C TYR A 332 -13.72 11.76 -6.27
N ASP A 333 -13.90 10.66 -7.01
CA ASP A 333 -14.92 10.49 -8.05
C ASP A 333 -16.17 9.76 -7.52
N SER A 334 -17.34 10.02 -8.12
CA SER A 334 -18.67 9.69 -7.59
C SER A 334 -19.01 8.20 -7.43
N ASN A 335 -18.17 7.27 -7.88
CA ASN A 335 -18.41 5.83 -7.78
C ASN A 335 -17.74 5.18 -6.55
N ALA A 336 -17.15 5.97 -5.65
CA ALA A 336 -16.35 5.49 -4.52
C ALA A 336 -17.16 4.80 -3.40
N ASP A 337 -18.46 5.06 -3.31
CA ASP A 337 -19.27 4.77 -2.12
C ASP A 337 -19.32 3.28 -1.76
N GLU A 338 -19.39 2.37 -2.73
CA GLU A 338 -19.45 0.93 -2.46
C GLU A 338 -18.17 0.39 -1.80
N LEU A 339 -17.01 0.82 -2.29
CA LEU A 339 -15.71 0.40 -1.77
C LEU A 339 -15.45 1.02 -0.39
N THR A 340 -15.82 2.29 -0.19
CA THR A 340 -15.74 2.96 1.11
C THR A 340 -16.65 2.29 2.15
N VAL A 341 -17.85 1.84 1.77
CA VAL A 341 -18.73 1.05 2.64
C VAL A 341 -18.09 -0.29 2.99
N LEU A 342 -17.55 -1.02 2.02
CA LEU A 342 -16.88 -2.29 2.27
C LEU A 342 -15.68 -2.15 3.22
N GLN A 343 -14.83 -1.15 2.99
CA GLN A 343 -13.66 -0.85 3.83
C GLN A 343 -14.06 -0.43 5.24
N SER A 344 -15.08 0.43 5.38
CA SER A 344 -15.55 0.87 6.70
C SER A 344 -16.22 -0.25 7.50
N TYR A 345 -16.93 -1.16 6.81
CA TYR A 345 -17.70 -2.24 7.41
C TYR A 345 -16.84 -3.48 7.74
N LEU A 346 -16.13 -4.04 6.75
CA LEU A 346 -15.30 -5.24 6.93
C LEU A 346 -13.86 -4.90 7.30
N GLY A 347 -13.29 -3.84 6.72
CA GLY A 347 -11.89 -3.46 6.95
C GLY A 347 -11.58 -3.22 8.42
N ARG A 348 -12.47 -2.53 9.16
CA ARG A 348 -12.33 -2.37 10.63
C ARG A 348 -12.41 -3.70 11.38
N GLY A 349 -13.25 -4.62 10.92
CA GLY A 349 -13.38 -5.97 11.47
C GLY A 349 -12.05 -6.73 11.40
N ILE A 350 -11.44 -6.75 10.21
CA ILE A 350 -10.14 -7.38 9.95
C ILE A 350 -9.03 -6.67 10.76
N ALA A 351 -9.03 -5.33 10.75
CA ALA A 351 -8.07 -4.52 11.49
C ALA A 351 -8.02 -4.80 12.99
N GLY A 352 -9.12 -5.24 13.60
CA GLY A 352 -9.14 -5.58 15.02
C GLY A 352 -8.64 -6.98 15.37
N ILE A 353 -8.37 -7.86 14.40
CA ILE A 353 -7.91 -9.23 14.61
C ILE A 353 -6.38 -9.29 14.72
N GLN A 354 -5.66 -9.27 13.59
CA GLN A 354 -4.20 -9.18 13.52
C GLN A 354 -3.76 -7.88 12.82
N GLY A 355 -4.71 -7.16 12.21
CA GLY A 355 -4.49 -5.94 11.46
C GLY A 355 -5.06 -6.03 10.04
N PRO A 356 -5.23 -4.89 9.35
CA PRO A 356 -5.79 -4.83 8.00
C PRO A 356 -4.89 -5.56 6.99
N THR A 357 -5.42 -5.85 5.81
CA THR A 357 -4.58 -6.30 4.70
C THR A 357 -3.88 -5.12 4.05
N TYR A 358 -2.68 -5.36 3.50
CA TYR A 358 -2.05 -4.40 2.59
C TYR A 358 -2.86 -4.35 1.28
N ALA A 359 -3.23 -3.15 0.85
CA ALA A 359 -4.16 -2.92 -0.26
C ALA A 359 -3.53 -2.27 -1.50
N GLY A 360 -2.20 -2.20 -1.57
CA GLY A 360 -1.48 -1.76 -2.78
C GLY A 360 -1.04 -0.29 -2.81
N SER A 361 -1.62 0.59 -1.98
CA SER A 361 -1.32 2.04 -1.91
C SER A 361 -1.70 2.62 -0.55
N GLY A 362 -1.09 3.74 -0.17
CA GLY A 362 -1.35 4.43 1.10
C GLY A 362 -0.91 3.61 2.32
N CYS A 363 0.20 2.87 2.19
CA CYS A 363 0.69 1.98 3.23
C CYS A 363 2.14 2.28 3.62
N PHE A 364 2.39 2.38 4.92
CA PHE A 364 3.74 2.49 5.46
C PHE A 364 4.22 1.12 5.90
N HIS A 365 5.36 0.67 5.41
CA HIS A 365 6.00 -0.60 5.72
C HIS A 365 7.27 -0.40 6.54
N THR A 366 7.55 -1.33 7.45
CA THR A 366 8.83 -1.41 8.15
C THR A 366 9.86 -2.14 7.29
N ARG A 367 10.98 -1.50 6.93
CA ARG A 367 12.01 -2.05 6.02
C ARG A 367 12.52 -3.43 6.43
N LYS A 368 12.84 -3.62 7.71
CA LYS A 368 13.31 -4.93 8.21
C LYS A 368 12.33 -6.08 7.95
N VAL A 369 11.02 -5.80 7.97
CA VAL A 369 9.99 -6.81 7.70
C VAL A 369 9.96 -7.16 6.22
N MET A 370 10.18 -6.15 5.36
CA MET A 370 10.35 -6.34 3.92
C MET A 370 11.65 -7.10 3.60
N TYR A 371 12.68 -6.99 4.43
CA TYR A 371 13.89 -7.84 4.35
C TYR A 371 13.69 -9.27 4.87
N GLY A 372 12.46 -9.72 5.08
CA GLY A 372 12.17 -11.12 5.41
C GLY A 372 12.18 -11.45 6.91
N LEU A 373 12.49 -10.47 7.77
CA LEU A 373 12.60 -10.70 9.23
C LEU A 373 11.33 -11.33 9.82
N SER A 374 11.50 -12.37 10.65
CA SER A 374 10.45 -13.02 11.42
C SER A 374 10.38 -12.46 12.83
N ILE A 375 9.26 -12.66 13.52
CA ILE A 375 9.14 -12.27 14.94
C ILE A 375 10.04 -13.13 15.85
N ASP A 376 10.41 -14.35 15.43
CA ASP A 376 11.39 -15.19 16.17
C ASP A 376 12.82 -14.67 16.09
N ASP A 377 13.09 -13.82 15.10
CA ASP A 377 14.40 -13.25 14.91
C ASP A 377 14.65 -12.09 15.88
N LEU A 378 13.68 -11.75 16.73
CA LEU A 378 13.70 -10.60 17.62
C LEU A 378 13.65 -11.00 19.09
N GLU A 379 14.44 -10.32 19.90
CA GLU A 379 14.31 -10.30 21.37
C GLU A 379 13.16 -9.37 21.79
N ASP A 380 12.77 -9.39 23.08
CA ASP A 380 11.66 -8.58 23.62
C ASP A 380 11.86 -7.06 23.43
N ASP A 381 13.12 -6.60 23.45
CA ASP A 381 13.48 -5.20 23.19
C ASP A 381 13.43 -4.84 21.68
N GLY A 382 13.21 -5.84 20.82
CA GLY A 382 13.12 -5.75 19.37
C GLY A 382 14.49 -5.71 18.67
N SER A 383 15.59 -5.95 19.39
CA SER A 383 16.90 -6.21 18.79
C SER A 383 16.93 -7.61 18.15
N LEU A 384 17.91 -7.85 17.28
CA LEU A 384 18.07 -9.18 16.67
C LEU A 384 18.50 -10.19 17.72
N SER A 385 17.86 -11.36 17.72
CA SER A 385 18.28 -12.46 18.59
C SER A 385 19.70 -12.92 18.27
N SER A 386 20.37 -13.53 19.25
CA SER A 386 21.73 -14.05 19.04
C SER A 386 21.80 -15.08 17.90
N LEU A 387 20.74 -15.87 17.73
CA LEU A 387 20.60 -16.83 16.64
C LEU A 387 20.38 -16.14 15.29
N ALA A 388 19.47 -15.16 15.23
CA ALA A 388 19.24 -14.37 14.03
C ALA A 388 20.51 -13.61 13.61
N THR A 389 21.22 -13.04 14.58
CA THR A 389 22.51 -12.36 14.36
C THR A 389 23.51 -13.31 13.69
N ARG A 390 23.67 -14.54 14.19
CA ARG A 390 24.55 -15.53 13.53
C ARG A 390 24.08 -15.94 12.14
N LYS A 391 22.76 -16.06 11.94
CA LYS A 391 22.16 -16.45 10.65
C LYS A 391 22.34 -15.35 9.59
N TYR A 392 21.96 -14.12 9.91
CA TYR A 392 21.98 -12.98 9.01
C TYR A 392 23.36 -12.35 8.88
N LEU A 393 24.35 -12.66 9.73
CA LEU A 393 25.73 -12.16 9.57
C LEU A 393 26.69 -13.22 8.99
N ALA A 394 26.19 -14.38 8.58
CA ALA A 394 26.97 -15.34 7.80
C ALA A 394 26.97 -14.91 6.32
N GLU A 395 28.11 -14.46 5.81
CA GLU A 395 28.27 -13.86 4.46
C GLU A 395 27.69 -14.73 3.33
N GLU A 396 27.89 -16.04 3.36
CA GLU A 396 27.38 -16.97 2.34
C GLU A 396 25.84 -16.98 2.25
N ASN A 397 25.13 -16.84 3.38
CA ASN A 397 23.68 -16.81 3.39
C ASN A 397 23.14 -15.47 2.87
N LEU A 398 23.83 -14.37 3.20
CA LEU A 398 23.44 -13.03 2.79
C LEU A 398 23.51 -12.85 1.28
N ALA A 399 24.59 -13.29 0.64
CA ALA A 399 24.72 -13.20 -0.81
C ALA A 399 23.61 -13.99 -1.54
N ARG A 400 23.29 -15.19 -1.03
CA ARG A 400 22.19 -16.01 -1.56
C ARG A 400 20.82 -15.40 -1.33
N GLU A 401 20.62 -14.66 -0.23
CA GLU A 401 19.32 -14.05 0.07
C GLU A 401 19.11 -12.72 -0.66
N PHE A 402 20.10 -11.82 -0.60
CA PHE A 402 19.98 -10.43 -1.03
C PHE A 402 20.66 -10.10 -2.36
N GLY A 403 21.49 -11.01 -2.90
CA GLY A 403 22.27 -10.81 -4.12
C GLY A 403 23.75 -10.58 -3.84
N ASN A 404 24.56 -10.53 -4.91
CA ASN A 404 26.02 -10.51 -4.83
C ASN A 404 26.64 -9.10 -4.61
N SER A 405 25.84 -8.04 -4.53
CA SER A 405 26.35 -6.69 -4.25
C SER A 405 26.73 -6.57 -2.77
N ASN A 406 28.01 -6.30 -2.51
CA ASN A 406 28.55 -6.14 -1.16
C ASN A 406 27.97 -4.91 -0.45
N GLU A 407 27.73 -3.83 -1.20
CA GLU A 407 27.10 -2.60 -0.75
C GLU A 407 25.67 -2.86 -0.31
N MET A 408 24.91 -3.62 -1.10
CA MET A 408 23.53 -3.99 -0.76
C MET A 408 23.49 -4.86 0.50
N VAL A 409 24.36 -5.86 0.58
CA VAL A 409 24.45 -6.74 1.75
C VAL A 409 24.81 -5.93 3.01
N THR A 410 25.80 -5.05 2.92
CA THR A 410 26.20 -4.17 4.03
C THR A 410 25.03 -3.29 4.47
N SER A 411 24.35 -2.63 3.53
CA SER A 411 23.19 -1.77 3.80
C SER A 411 22.05 -2.53 4.50
N VAL A 412 21.76 -3.76 4.05
CA VAL A 412 20.75 -4.62 4.68
C VAL A 412 21.12 -4.94 6.12
N VAL A 413 22.38 -5.33 6.35
CA VAL A 413 22.87 -5.65 7.70
C VAL A 413 22.73 -4.44 8.64
N GLU A 414 23.10 -3.26 8.18
CA GLU A 414 22.96 -2.02 8.95
C GLU A 414 21.49 -1.71 9.28
N ALA A 415 20.59 -1.88 8.32
CA ALA A 415 19.15 -1.69 8.51
C ALA A 415 18.57 -2.69 9.52
N LEU A 416 18.96 -3.96 9.44
CA LEU A 416 18.54 -5.01 10.38
C LEU A 416 19.07 -4.74 11.80
N GLN A 417 20.28 -4.19 11.91
CA GLN A 417 20.90 -3.79 13.19
C GLN A 417 20.40 -2.44 13.72
N ARG A 418 19.52 -1.74 12.98
CA ARG A 418 19.02 -0.39 13.31
C ARG A 418 20.14 0.64 13.48
N LYS A 419 21.23 0.48 12.72
CA LYS A 419 22.29 1.49 12.71
C LYS A 419 21.80 2.75 12.00
N PRO A 420 22.16 3.94 12.49
CA PRO A 420 21.89 5.17 11.76
C PRO A 420 22.64 5.12 10.42
N ASN A 421 21.94 5.44 9.33
CA ASN A 421 22.57 5.50 8.02
C ASN A 421 23.66 6.60 8.03
N PRO A 422 24.91 6.33 7.60
CA PRO A 422 25.88 7.39 7.37
C PRO A 422 25.28 8.45 6.43
N GLN A 423 25.40 9.73 6.78
CA GLN A 423 25.00 10.85 5.92
C GLN A 423 25.95 10.93 4.72
N ASN A 424 25.76 10.05 3.75
CA ASN A 424 26.46 10.06 2.48
C ASN A 424 25.61 10.79 1.44
N THR A 425 26.27 11.46 0.51
CA THR A 425 25.62 12.03 -0.68
C THR A 425 24.99 10.90 -1.50
N LEU A 426 23.76 11.10 -1.98
CA LEU A 426 23.02 10.10 -2.77
C LEU A 426 23.79 9.67 -4.02
N ALA A 427 24.59 10.60 -4.56
CA ALA A 427 25.46 10.36 -5.71
C ALA A 427 26.50 9.26 -5.48
N ASN A 428 26.95 9.03 -4.24
CA ASN A 428 27.97 8.00 -3.95
C ASN A 428 27.42 6.57 -4.15
N SER A 429 26.11 6.39 -4.04
CA SER A 429 25.45 5.10 -4.20
C SER A 429 24.90 4.89 -5.61
N LEU A 430 25.18 5.78 -6.58
CA LEU A 430 24.55 5.76 -7.90
C LEU A 430 24.92 4.51 -8.71
N GLU A 431 26.21 4.15 -8.75
CA GLU A 431 26.69 2.96 -9.46
C GLU A 431 26.10 1.68 -8.87
N ALA A 432 26.16 1.54 -7.53
CA ALA A 432 25.55 0.41 -6.83
C ALA A 432 24.02 0.36 -7.03
N ALA A 433 23.35 1.51 -7.06
CA ALA A 433 21.91 1.59 -7.32
C ALA A 433 21.54 1.16 -8.75
N GLN A 434 22.39 1.46 -9.75
CA GLN A 434 22.22 0.97 -11.11
C GLN A 434 22.46 -0.54 -11.20
N GLU A 435 23.48 -1.05 -10.50
CA GLU A 435 23.83 -2.48 -10.47
C GLU A 435 22.69 -3.34 -9.91
N VAL A 436 22.09 -2.94 -8.78
CA VAL A 436 20.95 -3.67 -8.18
C VAL A 436 19.66 -3.60 -9.00
N GLY A 437 19.66 -2.82 -10.08
CA GLY A 437 18.58 -2.71 -11.05
C GLY A 437 18.67 -3.66 -12.23
N HIS A 438 19.77 -4.41 -12.36
CA HIS A 438 19.94 -5.34 -13.45
C HIS A 438 18.85 -6.41 -13.48
N CYS A 439 18.39 -6.76 -14.68
CA CYS A 439 17.27 -7.69 -14.88
C CYS A 439 17.54 -9.11 -14.32
N HIS A 440 18.81 -9.48 -14.20
CA HIS A 440 19.24 -10.76 -13.62
C HIS A 440 19.60 -10.69 -12.13
N PHE A 441 19.55 -9.51 -11.49
CA PHE A 441 20.00 -9.33 -10.10
C PHE A 441 19.25 -10.25 -9.12
N GLU A 442 17.97 -10.48 -9.38
CA GLU A 442 17.10 -11.28 -8.52
C GLU A 442 17.24 -12.80 -8.78
N TYR A 443 17.99 -13.21 -9.82
CA TYR A 443 18.16 -14.60 -10.18
C TYR A 443 18.87 -15.37 -9.06
N GLN A 444 18.29 -16.52 -8.68
CA GLN A 444 18.77 -17.36 -7.56
C GLN A 444 18.81 -16.69 -6.18
N THR A 445 18.21 -15.50 -6.03
CA THR A 445 18.06 -14.83 -4.73
C THR A 445 16.73 -15.16 -4.06
N SER A 446 16.52 -14.60 -2.86
CA SER A 446 15.26 -14.69 -2.10
C SER A 446 14.29 -13.53 -2.39
N TRP A 447 14.69 -12.53 -3.19
CA TRP A 447 13.82 -11.44 -3.65
C TRP A 447 12.59 -12.01 -4.37
N GLY A 448 11.41 -11.47 -4.04
CA GLY A 448 10.14 -11.91 -4.61
C GLY A 448 9.59 -13.23 -4.07
N LYS A 449 10.38 -13.99 -3.29
CA LYS A 449 10.00 -15.31 -2.75
C LYS A 449 9.71 -15.24 -1.26
N THR A 450 10.65 -14.67 -0.50
CA THR A 450 10.53 -14.45 0.95
C THR A 450 10.89 -13.03 1.37
N ILE A 451 11.55 -12.28 0.48
CA ILE A 451 12.02 -10.90 0.68
C ILE A 451 11.27 -9.98 -0.29
N GLY A 452 10.90 -8.80 0.19
CA GLY A 452 10.19 -7.78 -0.55
C GLY A 452 8.71 -8.09 -0.75
N TRP A 453 8.15 -7.56 -1.83
CA TRP A 453 6.84 -7.92 -2.38
C TRP A 453 6.93 -9.28 -3.08
N LEU A 454 5.94 -10.14 -2.85
CA LEU A 454 5.96 -11.54 -3.27
C LEU A 454 5.37 -11.74 -4.69
N TYR A 455 6.09 -12.47 -5.56
CA TYR A 455 5.79 -12.59 -7.00
C TYR A 455 4.79 -13.67 -7.41
N GLU A 456 4.43 -14.60 -6.51
CA GLU A 456 3.62 -15.78 -6.84
C GLU A 456 2.12 -15.48 -7.11
N SER A 457 1.75 -14.22 -7.34
CA SER A 457 0.38 -13.82 -7.71
C SER A 457 0.32 -12.46 -8.40
N THR A 458 -0.69 -12.22 -9.24
CA THR A 458 -1.05 -10.89 -9.76
C THR A 458 -1.69 -9.96 -8.73
N ALA A 459 -2.07 -10.49 -7.55
CA ALA A 459 -2.46 -9.70 -6.37
C ALA A 459 -1.31 -9.74 -5.35
N GLU A 460 -0.18 -9.13 -5.73
CA GLU A 460 1.05 -9.16 -4.94
C GLU A 460 0.85 -8.53 -3.56
N ASP A 461 -0.06 -7.58 -3.46
CA ASP A 461 -0.40 -6.86 -2.24
C ASP A 461 -1.01 -7.81 -1.19
N ALA A 462 -2.06 -8.52 -1.56
CA ALA A 462 -2.72 -9.54 -0.77
C ALA A 462 -1.75 -10.68 -0.43
N ASN A 463 -0.96 -11.14 -1.41
CA ASN A 463 0.03 -12.21 -1.25
C ASN A 463 1.10 -11.83 -0.22
N THR A 464 1.65 -10.61 -0.33
CA THR A 464 2.64 -10.08 0.60
C THR A 464 2.06 -9.89 1.99
N SER A 465 0.81 -9.39 2.07
CA SER A 465 0.10 -9.18 3.33
C SER A 465 -0.03 -10.46 4.15
N ILE A 466 -0.51 -11.55 3.52
CA ILE A 466 -0.65 -12.84 4.23
C ILE A 466 0.73 -13.43 4.57
N GLY A 467 1.74 -13.22 3.73
CA GLY A 467 3.12 -13.63 4.00
C GLY A 467 3.72 -12.93 5.24
N ILE A 468 3.43 -11.64 5.43
CA ILE A 468 3.83 -10.88 6.62
C ILE A 468 3.10 -11.39 7.87
N HIS A 469 1.77 -11.50 7.82
CA HIS A 469 0.97 -11.99 8.98
C HIS A 469 1.28 -13.45 9.34
N SER A 470 1.61 -14.27 8.35
CA SER A 470 2.07 -15.66 8.51
C SER A 470 3.35 -15.78 9.33
N ARG A 471 4.22 -14.76 9.30
CA ARG A 471 5.44 -14.66 10.11
C ARG A 471 5.18 -14.13 11.54
N GLY A 472 3.92 -13.86 11.90
CA GLY A 472 3.52 -13.43 13.24
C GLY A 472 3.39 -11.93 13.43
N TRP A 473 3.73 -11.13 12.40
CA TRP A 473 3.62 -9.67 12.44
C TRP A 473 2.16 -9.21 12.50
N THR A 474 1.92 -8.07 13.13
CA THR A 474 0.64 -7.36 13.10
C THR A 474 0.69 -6.17 12.15
N SER A 475 -0.46 -5.59 11.87
CA SER A 475 -0.57 -4.33 11.12
C SER A 475 -1.61 -3.43 11.74
N SER A 476 -1.57 -2.14 11.42
CA SER A 476 -2.46 -1.13 12.01
C SER A 476 -3.25 -0.40 10.94
N TYR A 477 -4.45 0.02 11.31
CA TYR A 477 -5.40 0.71 10.42
C TYR A 477 -5.71 2.10 10.95
N ILE A 478 -5.40 3.14 10.17
CA ILE A 478 -5.73 4.54 10.49
C ILE A 478 -6.73 5.03 9.45
N SER A 479 -7.85 5.60 9.89
CA SER A 479 -8.89 6.14 9.02
C SER A 479 -9.24 7.55 9.51
N PRO A 480 -8.42 8.56 9.14
CA PRO A 480 -8.65 9.93 9.56
C PRO A 480 -9.85 10.53 8.82
N LYS A 481 -10.36 11.65 9.33
CA LYS A 481 -11.37 12.48 8.67
C LYS A 481 -10.84 13.92 8.63
N PRO A 482 -10.58 14.50 7.45
CA PRO A 482 -10.79 13.94 6.09
C PRO A 482 -9.85 12.75 5.77
N PRO A 483 -10.11 11.99 4.68
CA PRO A 483 -9.23 10.91 4.24
C PRO A 483 -7.78 11.37 4.04
N ALA A 484 -6.84 10.50 4.40
CA ALA A 484 -5.40 10.76 4.30
C ALA A 484 -4.91 10.77 2.86
N PHE A 485 -5.40 9.82 2.06
CA PHE A 485 -5.07 9.67 0.65
C PHE A 485 -6.35 9.67 -0.17
N LEU A 486 -6.30 10.32 -1.32
CA LEU A 486 -7.38 10.33 -2.29
C LEU A 486 -6.83 10.01 -3.67
N GLY A 487 -7.55 9.19 -4.43
CA GLY A 487 -7.18 8.85 -5.81
C GLY A 487 -8.34 8.92 -6.79
N ALA A 488 -8.02 8.64 -8.05
CA ALA A 488 -9.00 8.46 -9.12
C ALA A 488 -9.39 6.98 -9.21
N MET A 489 -10.65 6.70 -9.53
CA MET A 489 -11.07 5.33 -9.87
C MET A 489 -11.22 5.22 -11.39
N PRO A 490 -10.89 4.07 -12.02
CA PRO A 490 -11.14 3.92 -13.45
C PRO A 490 -12.60 4.22 -13.78
N PRO A 491 -12.87 4.89 -14.91
CA PRO A 491 -14.24 5.06 -15.38
C PRO A 491 -14.87 3.66 -15.53
N GLY A 492 -16.14 3.53 -15.15
CA GLY A 492 -16.84 2.25 -15.20
C GLY A 492 -16.81 1.59 -16.60
N GLY A 493 -17.25 0.33 -16.69
CA GLY A 493 -17.26 -0.41 -17.95
C GLY A 493 -16.03 -1.33 -18.12
N PRO A 494 -15.48 -1.49 -19.34
CA PRO A 494 -14.48 -2.52 -19.62
C PRO A 494 -13.21 -2.44 -18.77
N GLU A 495 -12.75 -1.24 -18.43
CA GLU A 495 -11.53 -1.05 -17.62
C GLU A 495 -11.73 -1.48 -16.17
N ALA A 496 -12.85 -1.07 -15.55
CA ALA A 496 -13.23 -1.53 -14.22
C ALA A 496 -13.43 -3.06 -14.17
N MET A 497 -14.04 -3.66 -15.20
CA MET A 497 -14.18 -5.12 -15.31
C MET A 497 -12.82 -5.82 -15.43
N LEU A 498 -11.88 -5.27 -16.21
CA LEU A 498 -10.53 -5.80 -16.34
C LEU A 498 -9.79 -5.77 -15.00
N GLN A 499 -9.96 -4.69 -14.23
CA GLN A 499 -9.39 -4.55 -12.90
C GLN A 499 -9.96 -5.59 -11.93
N GLN A 500 -11.30 -5.72 -11.84
CA GLN A 500 -11.95 -6.72 -10.99
C GLN A 500 -11.56 -8.15 -11.37
N ARG A 501 -11.41 -8.44 -12.68
CA ARG A 501 -10.94 -9.74 -13.15
C ARG A 501 -9.51 -10.05 -12.68
N ARG A 502 -8.60 -9.06 -12.73
CA ARG A 502 -7.23 -9.22 -12.21
C ARG A 502 -7.23 -9.49 -10.72
N TRP A 503 -8.03 -8.75 -9.94
CA TRP A 503 -8.19 -8.99 -8.51
C TRP A 503 -8.72 -10.41 -8.24
N ALA A 504 -9.82 -10.81 -8.88
CA ALA A 504 -10.39 -12.14 -8.70
C ALA A 504 -9.39 -13.25 -9.04
N THR A 505 -8.61 -13.08 -10.11
CA THR A 505 -7.59 -14.04 -10.54
C THR A 505 -6.45 -14.12 -9.52
N GLY A 506 -5.87 -12.98 -9.15
CA GLY A 506 -4.75 -12.93 -8.20
C GLY A 506 -5.13 -13.48 -6.82
N LEU A 507 -6.29 -13.08 -6.30
CA LEU A 507 -6.78 -13.59 -5.01
C LEU A 507 -6.99 -15.12 -5.04
N LEU A 508 -7.40 -15.68 -6.18
CA LEU A 508 -7.51 -17.13 -6.37
C LEU A 508 -6.14 -17.81 -6.42
N GLU A 509 -5.15 -17.21 -7.08
CA GLU A 509 -3.77 -17.70 -7.06
C GLU A 509 -3.22 -17.77 -5.63
N VAL A 510 -3.47 -16.75 -4.80
CA VAL A 510 -3.05 -16.76 -3.39
C VAL A 510 -3.77 -17.83 -2.58
N LEU A 511 -5.03 -18.13 -2.89
CA LEU A 511 -5.77 -19.21 -2.21
C LEU A 511 -5.09 -20.58 -2.37
N PHE A 512 -4.43 -20.82 -3.51
CA PHE A 512 -3.84 -22.12 -3.86
C PHE A 512 -2.31 -22.14 -3.89
N ASN A 513 -1.63 -21.01 -3.65
CA ASN A 513 -0.17 -20.96 -3.57
C ASN A 513 0.34 -21.30 -2.16
N LYS A 514 1.67 -21.15 -1.95
CA LYS A 514 2.33 -21.45 -0.68
C LYS A 514 1.87 -20.56 0.46
N GLN A 515 1.33 -19.38 0.18
CA GLN A 515 0.85 -18.41 1.15
C GLN A 515 -0.60 -18.65 1.54
N SER A 516 -1.26 -19.68 1.00
CA SER A 516 -2.65 -20.02 1.27
C SER A 516 -3.03 -19.92 2.76
N PRO A 517 -4.16 -19.27 3.09
CA PRO A 517 -4.65 -19.19 4.46
C PRO A 517 -4.97 -20.57 5.03
N LEU A 518 -5.31 -21.56 4.20
CA LEU A 518 -5.61 -22.93 4.65
C LEU A 518 -4.38 -23.63 5.23
N ILE A 519 -3.21 -23.43 4.62
CA ILE A 519 -1.93 -23.92 5.15
C ILE A 519 -1.57 -23.11 6.41
N GLY A 520 -1.80 -21.79 6.34
CA GLY A 520 -1.51 -20.87 7.44
C GLY A 520 -2.23 -21.23 8.75
N MET A 521 -3.49 -21.67 8.67
CA MET A 521 -4.33 -22.01 9.83
C MET A 521 -3.72 -23.05 10.77
N PHE A 522 -2.93 -23.97 10.25
CA PHE A 522 -2.41 -25.11 11.02
C PHE A 522 -0.89 -25.08 11.20
N CYS A 523 -0.15 -24.42 10.30
CA CYS A 523 1.30 -24.55 10.23
C CYS A 523 2.06 -23.22 10.39
N ARG A 524 1.37 -22.10 10.60
CA ARG A 524 2.00 -20.76 10.67
C ARG A 524 1.49 -19.95 11.85
N LYS A 525 2.05 -18.74 12.03
CA LYS A 525 1.77 -17.84 13.16
C LYS A 525 0.63 -16.87 12.92
N ILE A 526 -0.10 -17.05 11.82
CA ILE A 526 -1.27 -16.25 11.53
C ILE A 526 -2.40 -16.62 12.49
N ARG A 527 -3.10 -15.63 13.04
CA ARG A 527 -4.23 -15.89 13.94
C ARG A 527 -5.31 -16.65 13.19
N PHE A 528 -5.96 -17.61 13.83
CA PHE A 528 -7.05 -18.40 13.21
C PHE A 528 -8.12 -17.51 12.56
N ARG A 529 -8.63 -16.50 13.31
CA ARG A 529 -9.62 -15.54 12.77
C ARG A 529 -9.06 -14.68 11.63
N GLN A 530 -7.76 -14.40 11.61
CA GLN A 530 -7.13 -13.66 10.51
C GLN A 530 -7.07 -14.54 9.26
N SER A 531 -6.79 -15.84 9.42
CA SER A 531 -6.82 -16.79 8.30
C SER A 531 -8.23 -16.92 7.71
N LEU A 532 -9.27 -16.93 8.56
CA LEU A 532 -10.66 -16.87 8.08
C LEU A 532 -10.96 -15.55 7.35
N ALA A 533 -10.39 -14.43 7.78
CA ALA A 533 -10.53 -13.15 7.09
C ALA A 533 -9.87 -13.18 5.69
N TYR A 534 -8.67 -13.75 5.57
CA TYR A 534 -8.05 -13.96 4.25
C TYR A 534 -8.83 -14.95 3.40
N LEU A 535 -9.36 -16.03 3.97
CA LEU A 535 -10.20 -16.98 3.26
C LEU A 535 -11.46 -16.30 2.70
N TYR A 536 -12.07 -15.39 3.46
CA TYR A 536 -13.14 -14.54 2.94
C TYR A 536 -12.67 -13.75 1.73
N ILE A 537 -11.59 -12.96 1.84
CA ILE A 537 -11.08 -12.14 0.74
C ILE A 537 -10.77 -13.00 -0.50
N PHE A 538 -10.08 -14.13 -0.31
CA PHE A 538 -9.54 -14.92 -1.42
C PHE A 538 -10.59 -15.76 -2.15
N THR A 539 -11.71 -16.02 -1.49
CA THR A 539 -12.86 -16.70 -2.12
C THR A 539 -13.77 -15.74 -2.88
N TRP A 540 -13.50 -14.43 -2.92
CA TRP A 540 -14.37 -13.42 -3.54
C TRP A 540 -14.78 -13.76 -4.98
N GLY A 541 -13.82 -14.10 -5.85
CA GLY A 541 -14.13 -14.49 -7.23
C GLY A 541 -14.98 -15.75 -7.35
N LEU A 542 -14.77 -16.73 -6.45
CA LEU A 542 -15.51 -17.99 -6.44
C LEU A 542 -16.99 -17.84 -6.03
N ARG A 543 -17.35 -16.74 -5.35
CA ARG A 543 -18.74 -16.49 -4.91
C ARG A 543 -19.71 -16.31 -6.09
N SER A 544 -19.21 -15.82 -7.22
CA SER A 544 -19.99 -15.61 -8.44
C SER A 544 -20.63 -16.90 -8.97
N ILE A 545 -20.00 -18.06 -8.76
CA ILE A 545 -20.48 -19.36 -9.24
C ILE A 545 -21.79 -19.77 -8.55
N PRO A 546 -21.85 -19.94 -7.21
CA PRO A 546 -23.11 -20.26 -6.54
C PRO A 546 -24.14 -19.14 -6.65
N GLU A 547 -23.72 -17.87 -6.71
CA GLU A 547 -24.64 -16.73 -6.92
C GLU A 547 -25.37 -16.84 -8.26
N LEU A 548 -24.63 -17.08 -9.35
CA LEU A 548 -25.22 -17.25 -10.68
C LEU A 548 -26.14 -18.47 -10.75
N ILE A 549 -25.69 -19.62 -10.23
CA ILE A 549 -26.48 -20.86 -10.22
C ILE A 549 -27.79 -20.64 -9.44
N TYR A 550 -27.70 -20.04 -8.25
CA TYR A 550 -28.86 -19.79 -7.42
C TYR A 550 -29.82 -18.76 -8.03
N CYS A 551 -29.30 -17.73 -8.71
CA CYS A 551 -30.10 -16.73 -9.42
C CYS A 551 -30.90 -17.32 -10.59
N LEU A 552 -30.33 -18.31 -11.29
CA LEU A 552 -31.00 -19.00 -12.41
C LEU A 552 -32.01 -20.06 -11.95
N LEU A 553 -31.91 -20.50 -10.70
CA LEU A 553 -32.70 -21.61 -10.18
C LEU A 553 -34.22 -21.35 -10.20
N PRO A 554 -34.74 -20.14 -9.85
CA PRO A 554 -36.16 -19.82 -9.99
C PRO A 554 -36.65 -19.90 -11.43
N ALA A 555 -35.87 -19.41 -12.41
CA ALA A 555 -36.25 -19.47 -13.81
C ALA A 555 -36.32 -20.92 -14.32
N TYR A 556 -35.34 -21.74 -13.95
CA TYR A 556 -35.36 -23.18 -14.23
C TYR A 556 -36.61 -23.87 -13.63
N CYS A 557 -36.91 -23.57 -12.37
CA CYS A 557 -38.08 -24.11 -11.67
C CYS A 557 -39.40 -23.76 -12.37
N LEU A 558 -39.53 -22.51 -12.85
CA LEU A 558 -40.70 -22.04 -13.59
C LEU A 558 -40.86 -22.74 -14.93
N LEU A 559 -39.78 -22.90 -15.70
CA LEU A 559 -39.82 -23.53 -17.03
C LEU A 559 -40.10 -25.03 -16.95
N HIS A 560 -39.62 -25.71 -15.92
CA HIS A 560 -39.77 -27.16 -15.74
C HIS A 560 -40.90 -27.56 -14.79
N ASN A 561 -41.68 -26.60 -14.27
CA ASN A 561 -42.75 -26.80 -13.31
C ASN A 561 -42.30 -27.62 -12.07
N VAL A 562 -41.08 -27.35 -11.59
CA VAL A 562 -40.49 -27.97 -10.40
C VAL A 562 -40.56 -26.97 -9.25
N ALA A 563 -40.95 -27.43 -8.05
CA ALA A 563 -41.01 -26.57 -6.89
C ALA A 563 -39.63 -26.38 -6.24
N LEU A 564 -39.19 -25.13 -6.08
CA LEU A 564 -37.94 -24.78 -5.38
C LEU A 564 -38.07 -24.96 -3.86
N PHE A 565 -39.26 -24.70 -3.33
CA PHE A 565 -39.63 -24.86 -1.92
C PHE A 565 -40.78 -25.85 -1.80
N PRO A 566 -40.84 -26.64 -0.71
CA PRO A 566 -41.91 -27.60 -0.53
C PRO A 566 -43.21 -26.84 -0.30
N LYS A 567 -44.34 -27.42 -0.75
CA LYS A 567 -45.65 -26.85 -0.42
C LYS A 567 -45.83 -26.95 1.09
N VAL A 568 -45.91 -25.82 1.77
CA VAL A 568 -46.30 -25.77 3.18
C VAL A 568 -47.76 -26.21 3.24
N THR A 569 -48.01 -27.45 3.66
CA THR A 569 -49.34 -27.83 4.15
C THR A 569 -49.51 -27.15 5.51
N LEU A 570 -50.26 -26.05 5.52
CA LEU A 570 -50.83 -25.50 6.74
C LEU A 570 -51.87 -26.52 7.24
N SER A 571 -51.40 -27.47 8.04
CA SER A 571 -52.27 -28.39 8.80
C SER A 571 -52.59 -27.79 10.17
#